data_AF-A0A099SXK3-F1
#
_entry.id   AF-A0A099SXK3-F1
#
_cell.length_a   1.000
_cell.length_b   1.000
_cell.length_c   1.000
_cell.angle_alpha   90.00
_cell.angle_beta   90.00
_cell.angle_gamma   90.00
#
_symmetry.space_group_name_H-M   'P 1'
#
loop_
_entity.id
_entity.type
_entity.pdbx_description
1 polymer ?
#
loop_
_entity_poly.entity_id
_entity_poly.type
_entity_poly.pdbx_seq_one_letter_code
_entity_poly.pdbx_strand_id
1 'polypeptide(L)'
;MEYVALTGISDLVISELKNHQLRTIEIRTPQNFFTALNVNTGDNVFLTHTSIQDLMHGTTGIIAKVVKHQLSTHRTIASNDMFFEEHETMMIRLQLQTKSIARISKVLSNDVGKETRVLAEDMCFYEAR
;
A
#
# COMPACT_ATOMS: atom_id res chain seq x y z
N MET A 1 4.01 -13.83 -9.80
CA MET A 1 5.23 -13.26 -9.19
C MET A 1 4.96 -12.95 -7.72
N GLU A 2 6.00 -12.85 -6.90
CA GLU A 2 5.88 -12.43 -5.50
C GLU A 2 5.89 -10.90 -5.39
N TYR A 3 5.00 -10.35 -4.57
CA TYR A 3 4.90 -8.93 -4.27
C TYR A 3 4.68 -8.72 -2.79
N VAL A 4 5.19 -7.61 -2.29
CA VAL A 4 4.66 -7.02 -1.05
C VAL A 4 3.30 -6.37 -1.35
N ALA A 5 2.37 -6.48 -0.41
CA ALA A 5 0.99 -6.07 -0.59
C ALA A 5 0.59 -4.95 0.38
N LEU A 6 0.02 -3.89 -0.17
CA LEU A 6 -0.66 -2.83 0.57
C LEU A 6 -2.16 -3.09 0.50
N THR A 7 -2.77 -3.28 1.66
CA THR A 7 -4.18 -3.70 1.81
C THR A 7 -5.03 -2.59 2.41
N GLY A 8 -6.35 -2.68 2.24
CA GLY A 8 -7.30 -1.69 2.77
C GLY A 8 -7.11 -0.29 2.19
N ILE A 9 -6.59 -0.19 0.96
CA ILE A 9 -6.41 1.10 0.29
C ILE A 9 -7.76 1.61 -0.21
N SER A 10 -8.13 2.85 0.09
CA SER A 10 -9.41 3.42 -0.35
C SER A 10 -9.68 3.18 -1.85
N ASP A 11 -10.91 2.80 -2.19
CA ASP A 11 -11.35 2.63 -3.59
C ASP A 11 -11.11 3.88 -4.44
N LEU A 12 -11.19 5.07 -3.83
CA LEU A 12 -10.87 6.33 -4.49
C LEU A 12 -9.40 6.35 -4.92
N VAL A 13 -8.48 5.99 -4.02
CA VAL A 13 -7.05 5.94 -4.30
C VAL A 13 -6.72 4.87 -5.35
N ILE A 14 -7.34 3.69 -5.26
CA ILE A 14 -7.17 2.65 -6.29
C ILE A 14 -7.67 3.13 -7.65
N SER A 15 -8.82 3.81 -7.70
CA SER A 15 -9.39 4.36 -8.93
C SER A 15 -8.51 5.46 -9.53
N GLU A 16 -8.00 6.36 -8.69
CA GLU A 16 -7.05 7.39 -9.11
C GLU A 16 -5.75 6.80 -9.64
N LEU A 17 -5.21 5.76 -9.00
CA LEU A 17 -4.02 5.05 -9.49
C LEU A 17 -4.29 4.33 -10.81
N LYS A 18 -5.48 3.77 -11.02
CA LYS A 18 -5.86 3.17 -12.31
C LYS A 18 -5.94 4.22 -13.43
N ASN A 19 -6.52 5.38 -13.13
CA ASN A 19 -6.76 6.44 -14.12
C ASN A 19 -5.54 7.33 -14.37
N HIS A 20 -4.61 7.41 -13.42
CA HIS A 20 -3.44 8.26 -13.48
C HIS A 20 -2.15 7.45 -13.47
N GLN A 21 -1.24 7.76 -14.39
CA GLN A 21 0.02 7.01 -14.51
C GLN A 21 0.99 7.23 -13.34
N LEU A 22 0.82 8.27 -12.52
CA LEU A 22 1.72 8.59 -11.41
C LEU A 22 0.97 9.31 -10.28
N ARG A 23 0.94 8.73 -9.07
CA ARG A 23 0.33 9.35 -7.88
C ARG A 23 1.15 9.08 -6.63
N THR A 24 1.14 10.02 -5.69
CA THR A 24 1.76 9.85 -4.38
C THR A 24 0.69 9.52 -3.37
N ILE A 25 0.86 8.42 -2.64
CA ILE A 25 0.00 8.04 -1.52
C ILE A 25 0.77 8.15 -0.21
N GLU A 26 0.04 8.39 0.88
CA GLU A 26 0.59 8.45 2.22
C GLU A 26 0.10 7.26 3.04
N ILE A 27 1.05 6.57 3.68
CA ILE A 27 0.83 5.36 4.44
C ILE A 27 1.07 5.67 5.92
N ARG A 28 0.00 5.52 6.70
CA ARG A 28 -0.01 5.71 8.16
C ARG A 28 -0.48 4.48 8.94
N THR A 29 -1.19 3.56 8.28
CA THR A 29 -1.71 2.36 8.93
C THR A 29 -0.54 1.44 9.34
N PRO A 30 -0.46 0.94 10.58
CA PRO A 30 0.69 0.17 11.06
C PRO A 30 1.08 -1.00 10.15
N GLN A 31 0.10 -1.77 9.67
CA GLN A 31 0.34 -2.94 8.84
C GLN A 31 1.00 -2.59 7.50
N ASN A 32 0.44 -1.61 6.78
CA ASN A 32 1.04 -1.13 5.54
C ASN A 32 2.33 -0.35 5.79
N PHE A 33 2.51 0.26 6.97
CA PHE A 33 3.73 0.99 7.31
C PHE A 33 4.93 0.05 7.37
N PHE A 34 4.83 -1.08 8.10
CA PHE A 34 5.91 -2.08 8.13
C PHE A 34 6.21 -2.66 6.75
N THR A 35 5.16 -2.87 5.94
CA THR A 35 5.31 -3.33 4.56
C THR A 35 6.06 -2.28 3.73
N ALA A 36 5.59 -1.03 3.74
CA ALA A 36 6.17 0.07 2.97
C ALA A 36 7.56 0.49 3.43
N LEU A 37 7.91 0.28 4.70
CA LEU A 37 9.22 0.62 5.26
C LEU A 37 10.35 -0.13 4.55
N ASN A 38 10.11 -1.37 4.12
CA ASN A 38 11.10 -2.24 3.50
C ASN A 38 11.08 -2.18 1.96
N VAL A 39 10.23 -1.34 1.36
CA VAL A 39 10.14 -1.20 -0.10
C VAL A 39 11.14 -0.17 -0.60
N ASN A 40 11.82 -0.49 -1.68
CA ASN A 40 12.77 0.40 -2.32
C ASN A 40 12.20 1.05 -3.59
N THR A 41 12.83 2.16 -3.98
CA THR A 41 12.54 2.75 -5.29
C THR A 41 12.95 1.78 -6.39
N GLY A 42 12.04 1.49 -7.31
CA GLY A 42 12.23 0.48 -8.36
C GLY A 42 11.36 -0.76 -8.16
N ASP A 43 10.99 -1.07 -6.93
CA ASP A 43 10.20 -2.27 -6.60
C ASP A 43 8.77 -2.16 -7.12
N ASN A 44 8.16 -3.32 -7.38
CA ASN A 44 6.74 -3.42 -7.68
C ASN A 44 5.99 -3.87 -6.43
N VAL A 45 4.87 -3.20 -6.15
CA VAL A 45 3.99 -3.52 -5.02
C VAL A 45 2.59 -3.85 -5.53
N PHE A 46 1.91 -4.75 -4.84
CA PHE A 46 0.50 -5.05 -5.06
C PHE A 46 -0.36 -4.13 -4.17
N LEU A 47 -1.38 -3.49 -4.71
CA LEU A 47 -2.33 -2.69 -3.95
C LEU A 47 -3.75 -3.24 -4.12
N THR A 48 -4.47 -3.36 -3.02
CA THR A 48 -5.90 -3.71 -3.04
C THR A 48 -6.70 -2.87 -2.04
N HIS A 49 -7.97 -2.67 -2.36
CA HIS A 49 -8.95 -2.11 -1.44
C HIS A 49 -9.40 -3.11 -0.39
N THR A 50 -9.24 -4.40 -0.66
CA THR A 50 -9.59 -5.49 0.25
C THR A 50 -8.80 -5.35 1.55
N SER A 51 -9.48 -5.51 2.68
CA SER A 51 -8.86 -5.50 4.01
C SER A 51 -7.83 -6.64 4.12
N ILE A 52 -6.93 -6.54 5.10
CA ILE A 52 -5.99 -7.64 5.35
C ILE A 52 -6.69 -8.93 5.83
N GLN A 53 -7.83 -8.80 6.54
CA GLN A 53 -8.59 -9.97 7.02
C GLN A 53 -9.28 -10.72 5.87
N ASP A 54 -9.67 -10.00 4.82
CA ASP A 54 -10.37 -10.55 3.66
C ASP A 54 -9.42 -10.87 2.49
N LEU A 55 -8.11 -10.77 2.72
CA LEU A 55 -7.10 -11.04 1.70
C LEU A 55 -7.04 -12.55 1.40
N MET A 56 -7.44 -12.95 0.20
CA MET A 56 -7.56 -14.36 -0.16
C MET A 56 -7.16 -14.63 -1.63
N HIS A 57 -7.09 -15.91 -1.99
CA HIS A 57 -6.97 -16.30 -3.40
C HIS A 57 -8.14 -15.69 -4.20
N GLY A 58 -7.82 -15.11 -5.35
CA GLY A 58 -8.80 -14.46 -6.23
C GLY A 58 -8.96 -12.97 -5.97
N THR A 59 -8.46 -12.43 -4.85
CA THR A 59 -8.50 -10.99 -4.58
C THR A 59 -7.77 -10.23 -5.69
N THR A 60 -8.47 -9.26 -6.28
CA THR A 60 -7.94 -8.43 -7.36
C THR A 60 -7.31 -7.16 -6.83
N GLY A 61 -6.28 -6.68 -7.51
CA GLY A 61 -5.63 -5.43 -7.17
C GLY A 61 -4.87 -4.87 -8.37
N ILE A 62 -4.03 -3.87 -8.10
CA ILE A 62 -3.15 -3.27 -9.09
C ILE A 62 -1.70 -3.53 -8.71
N ILE A 63 -0.86 -3.73 -9.72
CA ILE A 63 0.58 -3.68 -9.57
C ILE A 63 1.03 -2.27 -9.88
N ALA A 64 1.80 -1.67 -8.98
CA ALA A 64 2.41 -0.37 -9.19
C ALA A 64 3.90 -0.39 -8.84
N LYS A 65 4.69 0.34 -9.62
CA LYS A 65 6.11 0.54 -9.39
C LYS A 65 6.33 1.70 -8.43
N VAL A 66 7.18 1.53 -7.42
CA VAL A 66 7.63 2.62 -6.55
C VAL A 66 8.63 3.49 -7.31
N VAL A 67 8.23 4.73 -7.58
CA VAL A 67 9.05 5.75 -8.24
C VAL A 67 9.80 6.60 -7.22
N LYS A 68 9.22 6.80 -6.04
CA LYS A 68 9.84 7.54 -4.94
C LYS A 68 9.36 6.98 -3.60
N HIS A 69 10.29 6.83 -2.67
CA HIS A 69 10.03 6.47 -1.27
C HIS A 69 10.50 7.59 -0.36
N GLN A 70 9.67 8.01 0.57
CA GLN A 70 10.04 9.00 1.57
C GLN A 70 9.44 8.66 2.93
N LEU A 71 10.30 8.45 3.92
CA LEU A 71 9.93 8.41 5.33
C LEU A 71 9.86 9.83 5.88
N SER A 72 8.85 10.14 6.69
CA SER A 72 8.69 11.44 7.32
C SER A 72 8.11 11.29 8.72
N THR A 73 8.57 12.14 9.62
CA THR A 73 8.07 12.24 10.99
C THR A 73 7.41 13.61 11.17
N HIS A 74 6.20 13.63 11.72
CA HIS A 74 5.48 14.84 12.04
C HIS A 74 5.28 14.94 13.55
N ARG A 75 5.71 16.06 14.14
CA ARG A 75 5.55 16.36 15.57
C ARG A 75 4.52 17.47 15.73
N THR A 76 3.50 17.22 16.53
CA THR A 76 2.45 18.17 16.88
C THR A 76 2.51 18.42 18.38
N ILE A 77 2.55 19.69 18.79
CA ILE A 77 2.55 20.10 20.19
C ILE A 77 1.26 20.88 20.43
N ALA A 78 0.48 20.47 21.42
CA ALA A 78 -0.70 21.18 21.90
C ALA A 78 -0.50 21.49 23.39
N SER A 79 -0.45 22.77 23.74
CA SER A 79 -0.26 23.21 25.13
C SER A 79 -1.16 24.38 25.50
N ASN A 80 -1.60 24.40 26.76
CA ASN A 80 -2.22 25.55 27.41
C ASN A 80 -1.81 25.60 28.89
N ASP A 81 -2.41 26.49 29.68
CA ASP A 81 -2.07 26.67 31.10
C ASP A 81 -2.40 25.44 31.98
N MET A 82 -3.20 24.50 31.48
CA MET A 82 -3.70 23.32 32.22
C MET A 82 -3.06 22.00 31.75
N PHE A 83 -2.56 21.93 30.51
CA PHE A 83 -1.94 20.72 29.99
C PHE A 83 -0.88 21.00 28.90
N PHE A 84 0.04 20.04 28.77
CA PHE A 84 1.03 19.97 27.70
C PHE A 84 0.94 18.58 27.07
N GLU A 85 0.68 18.53 25.76
CA GLU A 85 0.54 17.30 25.00
C GLU A 85 1.44 17.35 23.76
N GLU A 86 2.17 16.27 23.55
CA GLU A 86 3.06 16.10 22.40
C GLU A 86 2.73 14.80 21.68
N HIS A 87 2.52 14.90 20.37
CA HIS A 87 2.22 13.78 19.47
C HIS A 87 3.28 13.70 18.38
N GLU A 88 3.92 12.55 18.25
CA GLU A 88 4.82 12.24 17.14
C GLU A 88 4.19 11.16 16.26
N THR A 89 4.11 11.39 14.95
CA THR A 89 3.56 10.45 13.96
C THR A 89 4.54 10.24 12.83
N MET A 90 4.88 8.98 12.57
CA MET A 90 5.66 8.58 11.39
C MET A 90 4.74 8.20 10.24
N MET A 91 5.14 8.56 9.02
CA MET A 91 4.41 8.24 7.79
C MET A 91 5.37 7.98 6.64
N ILE A 92 4.94 7.14 5.70
CA ILE A 92 5.69 6.87 4.47
C ILE A 92 4.90 7.41 3.29
N ARG A 93 5.56 8.16 2.41
CA ARG A 93 4.99 8.60 1.14
C ARG A 93 5.61 7.81 0.00
N LEU A 94 4.75 7.08 -0.73
CA LEU A 94 5.15 6.33 -1.91
C LEU A 94 4.58 7.01 -3.15
N GLN A 95 5.46 7.40 -4.07
CA GLN A 95 5.04 7.76 -5.42
C GLN A 95 4.98 6.49 -6.25
N LEU A 96 3.81 6.19 -6.80
CA LEU A 96 3.48 4.94 -7.46
C LEU A 96 3.12 5.19 -8.92
N GLN A 97 3.67 4.35 -9.80
CA GLN A 97 3.30 4.28 -11.21
C GLN A 97 2.61 2.95 -11.50
N THR A 98 1.33 3.00 -11.84
CA THR A 98 0.53 1.80 -12.16
C THR A 98 1.09 1.09 -13.38
N LYS A 99 1.15 -0.25 -13.31
CA LYS A 99 1.68 -1.14 -14.35
C LYS A 99 0.60 -2.03 -14.94
N SER A 100 -0.14 -2.72 -14.09
CA SER A 100 -1.10 -3.75 -14.51
C SER A 100 -2.14 -3.99 -13.43
N ILE A 101 -3.18 -4.73 -13.79
CA ILE A 101 -4.13 -5.33 -12.85
C ILE A 101 -3.66 -6.76 -12.60
N ALA A 102 -3.75 -7.22 -11.35
CA ALA A 102 -3.34 -8.57 -10.99
C ALA A 102 -4.35 -9.24 -10.05
N ARG A 103 -4.30 -10.57 -10.03
CA ARG A 103 -5.07 -11.42 -9.11
C ARG A 103 -4.14 -12.16 -8.18
N ILE A 104 -4.47 -12.21 -6.89
CA ILE A 104 -3.73 -13.03 -5.93
C ILE A 104 -3.98 -14.51 -6.23
N SER A 105 -2.91 -15.27 -6.41
CA SER A 105 -2.92 -16.74 -6.46
C SER A 105 -2.59 -17.37 -5.10
N LYS A 106 -1.85 -16.68 -4.22
CA LYS A 106 -1.58 -17.16 -2.87
C LYS A 106 -1.21 -16.03 -1.92
N VAL A 107 -1.67 -16.10 -0.67
CA VAL A 107 -1.17 -15.25 0.42
C VAL A 107 -0.01 -15.98 1.10
N LEU A 108 1.15 -15.34 1.18
CA LEU A 108 2.37 -15.91 1.76
C LEU A 108 2.54 -15.52 3.22
N SER A 109 2.27 -14.25 3.55
CA SER A 109 2.31 -13.73 4.91
C SER A 109 1.35 -12.55 5.08
N ASN A 110 0.69 -12.49 6.22
CA ASN A 110 -0.18 -11.38 6.64
C ASN A 110 -0.18 -11.18 8.17
N ASP A 111 0.87 -11.67 8.85
CA ASP A 111 1.03 -11.52 10.29
C ASP A 111 1.17 -10.03 10.67
N VAL A 112 0.68 -9.69 11.86
CA VAL A 112 0.86 -8.35 12.44
C VAL A 112 2.35 -8.07 12.66
N GLY A 113 2.79 -6.89 12.23
CA GLY A 113 4.19 -6.45 12.40
C GLY A 113 5.17 -7.03 11.39
N LYS A 114 4.71 -7.90 10.49
CA LYS A 114 5.49 -8.34 9.32
C LYS A 114 4.92 -7.70 8.05
N GLU A 115 5.74 -7.70 7.01
CA GLU A 115 5.29 -7.34 5.68
C GLU A 115 4.26 -8.33 5.14
N THR A 116 3.24 -7.80 4.48
CA THR A 116 2.25 -8.63 3.81
C THR A 116 2.81 -9.04 2.46
N ARG A 117 2.88 -10.34 2.18
CA ARG A 117 3.43 -10.88 0.91
C ARG A 117 2.40 -11.76 0.22
N VAL A 118 2.32 -11.62 -1.10
CA VAL A 118 1.39 -12.37 -1.96
C VAL A 118 2.07 -12.84 -3.22
N LEU A 119 1.63 -13.98 -3.74
CA LEU A 119 1.82 -14.32 -5.14
C LEU A 119 0.64 -13.76 -5.92
N ALA A 120 0.92 -12.97 -6.96
CA ALA A 120 -0.08 -12.44 -7.86
C ALA A 120 0.29 -12.66 -9.32
N GLU A 121 -0.73 -12.76 -10.16
CA GLU A 121 -0.64 -12.98 -11.60
C GLU A 121 -1.30 -11.83 -12.33
N ASP A 122 -0.63 -11.30 -13.35
CA ASP A 122 -1.18 -10.25 -14.20
C ASP A 122 -2.44 -10.74 -14.92
N MET A 123 -3.47 -9.93 -14.92
CA MET A 123 -4.69 -10.18 -15.69
C MET A 123 -4.49 -9.63 -17.11
N CYS A 124 -4.38 -10.52 -18.09
CA CYS A 124 -4.52 -10.15 -19.50
C CYS A 124 -6.00 -9.88 -19.81
N PHE A 125 -6.30 -8.73 -20.43
CA PHE A 125 -7.65 -8.29 -20.82
C PHE A 125 -8.31 -9.12 -21.97
N TYR A 126 -8.10 -10.43 -22.02
CA TYR A 126 -8.71 -11.30 -23.04
C TYR A 126 -10.00 -12.01 -22.60
N GLU A 127 -10.58 -11.65 -21.45
CA GLU A 127 -11.86 -12.22 -21.00
C GLU A 127 -12.85 -11.12 -20.60
N ALA A 128 -13.32 -10.36 -21.59
CA ALA A 128 -14.61 -9.67 -21.54
C ALA A 128 -15.08 -9.36 -22.97
N ARG A 129 -15.70 -10.35 -23.62
CA ARG A 129 -16.65 -10.16 -24.71
C ARG A 129 -17.96 -10.81 -24.32
#